data_AF-A0A1Z9FB65-F1
#
_entry.id   AF-A0A1Z9FB65-F1
#
_cell.length_a   1.000
_cell.length_b   1.000
_cell.length_c   1.000
_cell.angle_alpha   90.00
_cell.angle_beta   90.00
_cell.angle_gamma   90.00
#
_symmetry.space_group_name_H-M   'P 1'
#
loop_
_entity.id
_entity.type
_entity.pdbx_description
1 polymer ?
#
loop_
_entity_poly.entity_id
_entity_poly.type
_entity_poly.pdbx_seq_one_letter_code
_entity_poly.pdbx_strand_id
1 'polypeptide(L)'
;EIRLKKFIEFRGADTGPWRSLCALPALWVGLLYDSEALNEAESFANSWTLEMYNKAYKEVPLKGMDLVINNNSIKDYAKELIAISKKGLKNRKMHDSSGNDETGYLNQLEEIAHSGKNQASEMLSIWNDNNEEGIKKIYEKYSY
;
A
#
# COMPACT_ATOMS: atom_id res chain seq x y z
N GLU A 1 11.25 -5.41 -8.32
CA GLU A 1 10.53 -4.98 -7.10
C GLU A 1 11.41 -4.70 -5.90
N ILE A 2 12.34 -5.59 -5.51
CA ILE A 2 13.18 -5.41 -4.32
C ILE A 2 14.66 -5.50 -4.72
N ARG A 3 15.54 -4.72 -4.05
CA ARG A 3 16.99 -4.77 -4.26
C ARG A 3 17.74 -4.94 -2.94
N LEU A 4 18.65 -5.90 -2.89
CA LEU A 4 19.53 -6.14 -1.74
C LEU A 4 20.89 -5.47 -1.96
N LYS A 5 21.34 -4.71 -0.95
CA LYS A 5 22.68 -4.13 -0.81
C LYS A 5 23.15 -4.37 0.62
N LYS A 6 23.80 -3.38 1.25
CA LYS A 6 23.97 -3.33 2.73
C LYS A 6 22.64 -3.18 3.48
N PHE A 7 21.57 -2.90 2.74
CA PHE A 7 20.19 -2.70 3.19
C PHE A 7 19.25 -3.22 2.10
N ILE A 8 17.97 -3.36 2.43
CA ILE A 8 16.92 -3.78 1.50
C ILE A 8 16.19 -2.53 1.00
N GLU A 9 15.97 -2.45 -0.32
CA GLU A 9 15.25 -1.36 -0.97
C GLU A 9 13.96 -1.88 -1.62
N PHE A 10 12.82 -1.30 -1.24
CA PHE A 10 11.52 -1.54 -1.86
C PHE A 10 11.27 -0.54 -2.98
N ARG A 11 10.94 -1.00 -4.19
CA ARG A 11 10.95 -0.18 -5.42
C ARG A 11 9.66 -0.28 -6.25
N GLY A 12 8.61 -0.89 -5.70
CA GLY A 12 7.37 -1.19 -6.42
C GLY A 12 6.22 -0.22 -6.20
N ALA A 13 6.44 0.89 -5.48
CA ALA A 13 5.39 1.86 -5.18
C ALA A 13 5.51 3.09 -6.07
N ASP A 14 4.37 3.56 -6.57
CA ASP A 14 4.26 4.85 -7.24
C ASP A 14 4.41 5.99 -6.23
N THR A 15 5.00 7.09 -6.67
CA THR A 15 4.97 8.35 -5.93
C THR A 15 3.54 8.88 -5.89
N GLY A 16 3.15 9.49 -4.78
CA GLY A 16 1.85 10.14 -4.63
C GLY A 16 1.93 11.27 -3.60
N PRO A 17 0.79 11.87 -3.21
CA PRO A 17 0.70 12.94 -2.22
C PRO A 17 1.38 12.62 -0.89
N TRP A 18 1.61 13.66 -0.08
CA TRP A 18 2.28 13.57 1.23
C TRP A 18 1.82 12.39 2.10
N ARG A 19 0.51 12.16 2.21
CA ARG A 19 -0.05 11.07 3.01
C ARG A 19 0.45 9.70 2.52
N SER A 20 0.51 9.49 1.19
CA SER A 20 0.94 8.23 0.59
C SER A 20 2.43 8.00 0.80
N LEU A 21 3.22 9.09 0.74
CA LEU A 21 4.67 9.04 0.96
C LEU A 21 5.02 8.59 2.39
N CYS A 22 4.27 9.04 3.40
CA CYS A 22 4.50 8.61 4.78
C CYS A 22 3.97 7.20 5.06
N ALA A 23 2.92 6.78 4.35
CA ALA A 23 2.34 5.45 4.53
C ALA A 23 3.24 4.30 4.05
N LEU A 24 3.99 4.51 2.96
CA LEU A 24 4.89 3.49 2.41
C LEU A 24 5.98 3.02 3.38
N PRO A 25 6.80 3.90 3.98
CA PRO A 25 7.79 3.48 4.97
C PRO A 25 7.11 2.87 6.21
N ALA A 26 5.98 3.43 6.67
CA ALA A 26 5.24 2.90 7.82
C ALA A 26 4.79 1.45 7.59
N LEU A 27 4.31 1.12 6.39
CA LEU A 27 3.92 -0.25 6.02
C LEU A 27 5.08 -1.24 6.21
N TRP A 28 6.23 -0.97 5.61
CA TRP A 28 7.40 -1.85 5.70
C TRP A 28 8.01 -1.90 7.10
N VAL A 29 8.05 -0.77 7.79
CA VAL A 29 8.48 -0.64 9.19
C VAL A 29 7.62 -1.51 10.10
N GLY A 30 6.29 -1.49 9.91
CA GLY A 30 5.37 -2.32 10.67
C GLY A 30 5.51 -3.82 10.37
N LEU A 31 5.74 -4.19 9.10
CA LEU A 31 5.88 -5.60 8.72
C LEU A 31 7.20 -6.22 9.19
N LEU A 32 8.29 -5.46 9.22
CA LEU A 32 9.63 -6.04 9.27
C LEU A 32 10.38 -5.81 10.58
N TYR A 33 10.03 -4.79 11.37
CA TYR A 33 10.85 -4.36 12.51
C TYR A 33 10.24 -4.77 13.86
N ASP A 34 9.18 -5.56 13.84
CA ASP A 34 8.65 -6.28 14.99
C ASP A 34 8.70 -7.78 14.70
N SER A 35 9.17 -8.59 15.65
CA SER A 35 9.39 -10.02 15.43
C SER A 35 8.08 -10.80 15.23
N GLU A 36 7.00 -10.39 15.89
CA GLU A 36 5.71 -11.07 15.78
C GLU A 36 5.07 -10.76 14.42
N ALA A 37 5.05 -9.48 14.03
CA ALA A 37 4.61 -9.06 12.70
C ALA A 37 5.44 -9.66 11.58
N LEU A 38 6.77 -9.78 11.75
CA LEU A 38 7.66 -10.39 10.76
C LEU A 38 7.33 -11.87 10.52
N ASN A 39 7.06 -12.65 11.58
CA ASN A 39 6.67 -14.05 11.46
C ASN A 39 5.31 -14.22 10.76
N GLU A 40 4.36 -13.32 11.04
CA GLU A 40 3.07 -13.29 10.34
C GLU A 40 3.23 -12.91 8.87
N ALA A 41 4.07 -11.90 8.57
CA ALA A 41 4.37 -11.50 7.20
C ALA A 41 5.08 -12.61 6.41
N GLU A 42 5.98 -13.37 7.05
CA GLU A 42 6.61 -14.55 6.46
C GLU A 42 5.57 -15.65 6.19
N SER A 43 4.67 -15.91 7.13
CA SER A 43 3.58 -16.88 6.95
C SER A 43 2.66 -16.48 5.80
N PHE A 44 2.31 -15.20 5.70
CA PHE A 44 1.57 -14.64 4.58
C PHE A 44 2.33 -14.86 3.26
N ALA A 45 3.62 -14.53 3.20
CA ALA A 45 4.43 -14.71 2.00
C ALA A 45 4.54 -16.19 1.58
N ASN A 46 4.65 -17.11 2.54
CA ASN A 46 4.69 -18.55 2.29
C ASN A 46 3.36 -19.11 1.76
N SER A 47 2.25 -18.42 1.96
CA SER A 47 0.96 -18.78 1.35
C SER A 47 0.88 -18.44 -0.15
N TRP A 48 1.79 -17.62 -0.65
CA TRP A 48 1.84 -17.21 -2.06
C TRP A 48 2.77 -18.09 -2.88
N THR A 49 2.25 -18.63 -3.97
CA THR A 49 3.07 -19.35 -4.95
C THR A 49 3.74 -18.37 -5.92
N LEU A 50 4.82 -18.83 -6.57
CA LEU A 50 5.48 -18.06 -7.62
C LEU A 50 4.54 -17.75 -8.80
N GLU A 51 3.61 -18.65 -9.11
CA GLU A 51 2.60 -18.43 -10.15
C GLU A 51 1.64 -17.29 -9.78
N MET A 52 1.14 -17.29 -8.54
CA MET A 52 0.31 -16.21 -8.01
C MET A 52 1.04 -14.87 -8.07
N TYR A 53 2.31 -14.84 -7.66
CA TYR A 53 3.15 -13.65 -7.73
C TYR A 53 3.31 -13.15 -9.17
N ASN A 54 3.68 -14.02 -10.10
CA ASN A 54 3.89 -13.64 -11.51
C ASN A 54 2.61 -13.12 -12.16
N LYS A 55 1.46 -13.70 -11.80
CA LYS A 55 0.15 -13.22 -12.25
C LYS A 55 -0.13 -11.82 -11.67
N ALA A 56 0.04 -11.64 -10.36
CA ALA A 56 -0.14 -10.35 -9.71
C ALA A 56 0.77 -9.28 -10.31
N TYR A 57 2.05 -9.59 -10.51
CA TYR A 57 3.02 -8.66 -11.10
C TYR A 57 2.59 -8.12 -12.47
N LYS A 58 2.00 -8.98 -13.31
CA LYS A 58 1.54 -8.59 -14.66
C LYS A 58 0.18 -7.89 -14.64
N GLU A 59 -0.73 -8.31 -13.78
CA GLU A 59 -2.13 -7.89 -13.84
C GLU A 59 -2.49 -6.75 -12.87
N VAL A 60 -1.76 -6.57 -11.76
CA VAL A 60 -1.98 -5.45 -10.82
C VAL A 60 -1.88 -4.09 -11.50
N PRO A 61 -0.90 -3.81 -12.39
CA PRO A 61 -0.85 -2.51 -13.08
C PRO A 61 -2.11 -2.19 -13.90
N LEU A 62 -2.84 -3.21 -14.37
CA LEU A 62 -4.05 -3.03 -15.20
C LEU A 62 -5.34 -3.05 -14.38
N LYS A 63 -5.46 -4.00 -13.45
CA LYS A 63 -6.69 -4.26 -12.69
C LYS A 63 -6.66 -3.67 -11.29
N GLY A 64 -5.49 -3.23 -10.82
CA GLY A 64 -5.30 -2.66 -9.49
C GLY A 64 -5.86 -3.55 -8.38
N MET A 65 -6.68 -2.93 -7.54
CA MET A 65 -7.28 -3.52 -6.37
C MET A 65 -8.35 -4.59 -6.70
N ASP A 66 -8.92 -4.57 -7.90
CA ASP A 66 -9.99 -5.49 -8.32
C ASP A 66 -9.47 -6.84 -8.84
N LEU A 67 -8.15 -6.98 -8.99
CA LEU A 67 -7.55 -8.26 -9.41
C LEU A 67 -7.87 -9.36 -8.39
N VAL A 68 -8.32 -10.52 -8.89
CA VAL A 68 -8.55 -11.72 -8.09
C VAL A 68 -7.44 -12.75 -8.31
N ILE A 69 -6.85 -13.20 -7.20
CA ILE A 69 -5.83 -14.25 -7.11
C ILE A 69 -6.32 -15.27 -6.08
N ASN A 70 -6.39 -16.56 -6.47
CA ASN A 70 -6.81 -17.65 -5.58
C ASN A 70 -8.10 -17.35 -4.79
N ASN A 71 -9.15 -16.90 -5.50
CA ASN A 71 -10.47 -16.52 -4.96
C ASN A 71 -10.51 -15.31 -4.02
N ASN A 72 -9.38 -14.65 -3.75
CA ASN A 72 -9.32 -13.42 -2.97
C ASN A 72 -8.93 -12.24 -3.86
N SER A 73 -9.47 -11.06 -3.58
CA SER A 73 -9.06 -9.84 -4.29
C SER A 73 -7.75 -9.28 -3.71
N ILE A 74 -7.04 -8.47 -4.49
CA ILE A 74 -5.87 -7.72 -3.99
C ILE A 74 -6.26 -6.82 -2.80
N LYS A 75 -7.50 -6.34 -2.72
CA LYS A 75 -8.02 -5.62 -1.54
C LYS A 75 -7.96 -6.48 -0.28
N ASP A 76 -8.35 -7.75 -0.38
CA ASP A 76 -8.41 -8.65 0.77
C ASP A 76 -7.01 -8.95 1.29
N TYR A 77 -6.09 -9.24 0.37
CA TYR A 77 -4.66 -9.37 0.69
C TYR A 77 -4.05 -8.09 1.28
N ALA A 78 -4.43 -6.91 0.76
CA ALA A 78 -3.97 -5.64 1.29
C ALA A 78 -4.47 -5.39 2.72
N LYS A 79 -5.73 -5.69 3.02
CA LYS A 79 -6.29 -5.58 4.38
C LYS A 79 -5.51 -6.43 5.38
N GLU A 80 -5.20 -7.67 5.00
CA GLU A 80 -4.44 -8.60 5.85
C GLU A 80 -3.02 -8.08 6.11
N LEU A 81 -2.28 -7.70 5.07
CA LEU A 81 -0.93 -7.14 5.20
C LEU A 81 -0.91 -5.85 6.03
N ILE A 82 -1.89 -4.96 5.84
CA ILE A 82 -1.99 -3.72 6.62
C ILE A 82 -2.28 -4.03 8.09
N ALA A 83 -3.11 -5.03 8.39
CA ALA A 83 -3.38 -5.45 9.77
C ALA A 83 -2.11 -5.97 10.46
N ILE A 84 -1.30 -6.79 9.78
CA ILE A 84 0.00 -7.28 10.28
C ILE A 84 0.94 -6.10 10.53
N SER A 85 1.04 -5.17 9.56
CA SER A 85 1.88 -3.97 9.70
C SER A 85 1.46 -3.11 10.89
N LYS A 86 0.15 -2.88 11.05
CA LYS A 86 -0.42 -2.09 12.15
C LYS A 86 -0.08 -2.71 13.50
N LYS A 87 -0.13 -4.04 13.60
CA LYS A 87 0.30 -4.78 14.79
C LYS A 87 1.77 -4.50 15.12
N GLY A 88 2.66 -4.61 14.13
CA GLY A 88 4.09 -4.35 14.35
C GLY A 88 4.39 -2.91 14.76
N LEU A 89 3.72 -1.92 14.18
CA LEU A 89 3.85 -0.52 14.61
C LEU A 89 3.40 -0.32 16.06
N LYS A 90 2.26 -0.90 16.46
CA LYS A 90 1.80 -0.85 17.86
C LYS A 90 2.80 -1.49 18.82
N ASN A 91 3.35 -2.64 18.45
CA ASN A 91 4.31 -3.38 19.28
C ASN A 91 5.59 -2.57 19.53
N ARG A 92 6.03 -1.80 18.53
CA ARG A 92 7.22 -0.94 18.62
C ARG A 92 7.04 0.29 19.52
N LYS A 93 5.81 0.76 19.74
CA LYS A 93 5.48 1.87 20.67
C LYS A 93 6.26 3.16 20.41
N MET A 94 6.55 3.45 19.15
CA MET A 94 7.16 4.70 18.75
C MET A 94 6.08 5.77 18.63
N HIS A 95 6.39 6.96 19.14
CA HIS A 95 5.46 8.09 19.15
C HIS A 95 6.16 9.35 18.61
N ASP A 96 5.40 10.24 17.98
CA ASP A 96 5.91 11.55 17.60
C ASP A 96 6.09 12.48 18.82
N SER A 97 6.59 13.70 18.59
CA SER A 97 6.77 14.70 19.65
C SER A 97 5.48 15.13 20.35
N SER A 98 4.32 14.85 19.75
CA SER A 98 2.99 15.15 20.27
C SER A 98 2.33 13.94 20.94
N GLY A 99 3.01 12.79 20.98
CA GLY A 99 2.49 11.55 21.57
C GLY A 99 1.57 10.74 20.64
N ASN A 100 1.52 11.05 19.35
CA ASN A 100 0.73 10.27 18.39
C ASN A 100 1.44 8.97 18.03
N ASP A 101 0.65 7.90 17.89
CA ASP A 101 1.11 6.58 17.50
C ASP A 101 1.29 6.47 15.97
N GLU A 102 2.39 5.82 15.54
CA GLU A 102 2.77 5.70 14.13
C GLU A 102 1.75 4.93 13.27
N THR A 103 0.82 4.16 13.86
CA THR A 103 -0.22 3.46 13.07
C THR A 103 -1.12 4.41 12.29
N GLY A 104 -1.20 5.68 12.69
CA GLY A 104 -1.95 6.69 11.96
C GLY A 104 -1.47 6.89 10.52
N TYR A 105 -0.20 6.58 10.21
CA TYR A 105 0.32 6.63 8.84
C TYR A 105 -0.30 5.58 7.92
N LEU A 106 -0.86 4.48 8.46
CA LEU A 106 -1.49 3.43 7.66
C LEU A 106 -2.94 3.75 7.28
N ASN A 107 -3.57 4.77 7.89
CA ASN A 107 -4.99 5.08 7.70
C ASN A 107 -5.38 5.24 6.23
N GLN A 108 -4.51 5.85 5.41
CA GLN A 108 -4.79 6.01 3.98
C GLN A 108 -4.76 4.67 3.23
N LEU A 109 -3.82 3.78 3.57
CA LEU A 109 -3.78 2.45 2.95
C LEU A 109 -4.98 1.62 3.37
N GLU A 110 -5.43 1.75 4.63
CA GLU A 110 -6.67 1.13 5.11
C GLU A 110 -7.88 1.62 4.30
N GLU A 111 -8.01 2.93 4.09
CA GLU A 111 -9.10 3.50 3.30
C GLU A 111 -9.11 2.97 1.85
N ILE A 112 -7.94 2.92 1.21
CA ILE A 112 -7.80 2.37 -0.15
C ILE A 112 -8.16 0.88 -0.18
N ALA A 113 -7.68 0.10 0.79
CA ALA A 113 -7.96 -1.34 0.84
C ALA A 113 -9.45 -1.64 1.11
N HIS A 114 -10.13 -0.82 1.91
CA HIS A 114 -11.56 -0.98 2.18
C HIS A 114 -12.43 -0.50 1.01
N SER A 115 -12.15 0.67 0.45
CA SER A 115 -12.94 1.26 -0.64
C SER A 115 -12.64 0.63 -2.00
N GLY A 116 -11.42 0.11 -2.17
CA GLY A 116 -10.87 -0.26 -3.47
C GLY A 116 -10.50 0.92 -4.37
N LYS A 117 -10.71 2.16 -3.92
CA LYS A 117 -10.44 3.37 -4.70
C LYS A 117 -9.03 3.84 -4.43
N ASN A 118 -8.15 3.64 -5.40
CA ASN A 118 -6.78 4.16 -5.36
C ASN A 118 -6.68 5.49 -6.13
N GLN A 119 -5.52 6.15 -6.03
CA GLN A 119 -5.26 7.43 -6.71
C GLN A 119 -5.50 7.36 -8.23
N ALA A 120 -5.13 6.25 -8.89
CA ALA A 120 -5.37 6.08 -10.31
C ALA A 120 -6.87 6.06 -10.65
N SER A 121 -7.69 5.35 -9.87
CA SER A 121 -9.14 5.32 -10.06
C SER A 121 -9.80 6.69 -9.81
N GLU A 122 -9.27 7.46 -8.86
CA GLU A 122 -9.75 8.82 -8.58
C GLU A 122 -9.39 9.80 -9.70
N MET A 123 -8.15 9.75 -10.20
CA MET A 123 -7.72 10.51 -11.37
C MET A 123 -8.54 10.14 -12.61
N LEU A 124 -8.83 8.86 -12.82
CA LEU A 124 -9.65 8.40 -13.94
C LEU A 124 -11.09 8.92 -13.85
N SER A 125 -11.66 9.00 -12.64
CA SER A 125 -12.98 9.63 -12.42
C SER A 125 -12.96 11.10 -12.83
N ILE A 126 -11.96 11.87 -12.38
CA ILE A 126 -11.82 13.29 -12.72
C ILE A 126 -11.66 13.49 -14.24
N TRP A 127 -10.86 12.63 -14.87
CA TRP A 127 -10.65 12.65 -16.31
C TRP A 127 -11.96 12.42 -17.07
N ASN A 128 -12.68 11.34 -16.74
CA ASN A 128 -13.92 10.96 -17.43
C ASN A 128 -15.05 11.97 -17.23
N ASP A 129 -15.06 12.71 -16.12
CA ASP A 129 -16.09 13.70 -15.84
C ASP A 129 -15.98 14.95 -16.74
N ASN A 130 -14.78 15.32 -17.24
CA ASN A 130 -14.63 16.45 -18.17
C ASN A 130 -13.29 16.49 -18.95
N ASN A 131 -13.04 15.55 -19.86
CA ASN A 131 -11.77 15.31 -20.59
C ASN A 131 -10.79 16.52 -20.74
N GLU A 132 -11.16 17.63 -21.39
CA GLU A 132 -10.21 18.76 -21.59
C GLU A 132 -9.85 19.51 -20.30
N GLU A 133 -10.78 19.63 -19.35
CA GLU A 133 -10.55 20.27 -18.05
C GLU A 133 -10.03 19.27 -17.00
N GLY A 134 -10.20 17.97 -17.24
CA GLY A 134 -9.84 16.88 -16.35
C GLY A 134 -8.36 16.84 -16.03
N ILE A 135 -7.48 17.00 -17.05
CA ILE A 135 -6.02 17.09 -16.82
C ILE A 135 -5.69 18.28 -15.92
N LYS A 136 -6.26 19.46 -16.17
CA LYS A 136 -6.01 20.66 -15.36
C LYS A 136 -6.41 20.42 -13.90
N LYS A 137 -7.59 19.85 -13.67
CA LYS A 137 -8.09 19.49 -12.33
C LYS A 137 -7.20 18.47 -11.62
N ILE A 138 -6.68 17.48 -12.35
CA ILE A 138 -5.71 16.51 -11.80
C ILE A 138 -4.43 17.24 -11.36
N TYR A 139 -3.87 18.10 -12.20
CA TYR A 139 -2.68 18.88 -11.82
C TYR A 139 -2.94 19.75 -10.59
N GLU A 140 -4.04 20.51 -10.56
CA GLU A 140 -4.40 21.35 -9.41
C GLU A 140 -4.59 20.56 -8.10
N LYS A 141 -5.10 19.34 -8.19
CA LYS A 141 -5.37 18.49 -7.02
C LYS A 141 -4.13 17.78 -6.48
N TYR A 142 -3.20 17.37 -7.35
CA TYR A 142 -2.06 16.52 -6.98
C TYR A 142 -0.69 17.22 -7.08
N SER A 143 -0.63 18.48 -7.50
CA SER A 143 0.59 19.29 -7.39
C SER A 143 0.93 19.58 -5.93
N TYR A 144 2.23 19.52 -5.62
CA TYR A 144 2.79 19.96 -4.33
C TYR A 144 2.95 21.48 -4.25
#